data_AF-A0A0M8WWJ2-F1
#
_entry.id   AF-A0A0M8WWJ2-F1
#
_cell.length_a   1.000
_cell.length_b   1.000
_cell.length_c   1.000
_cell.angle_alpha   90.00
_cell.angle_beta   90.00
_cell.angle_gamma   90.00
#
_symmetry.space_group_name_H-M   'P 1'
#
loop_
_entity.id
_entity.type
_entity.pdbx_description
1 polymer ?
#
loop_
_entity_poly.entity_id
_entity_poly.type
_entity_poly.pdbx_seq_one_letter_code
_entity_poly.pdbx_strand_id
1 'polypeptide(L)'
;MPTSAPPKNRFERRRAETRQALVRAARQILAETGDTSVSIQAIAERADVGFGSFYNHFESKTELFDAAVTDALEEFGQVIDARVEGIDDPAELVAAGFRLTARMADSHPELLRILRDRGLAHIHSDSGLAPRALRDLEIGIASGRFTCGNAATALSALGGTLLSLVALRLARPDLDGDEAASDLAEMVLRMLGLAADEAREVTRRPLPDLA
;
A
#
# COMPACT_ATOMS: atom_id res chain seq x y z
N MET A 1 15.86 4.23 -9.46
CA MET A 1 16.62 3.77 -8.28
C MET A 1 17.40 2.53 -8.66
N PRO A 2 18.67 2.37 -8.24
CA PRO A 2 19.52 1.28 -8.68
C PRO A 2 18.96 -0.03 -8.10
N THR A 3 18.51 -0.90 -8.98
CA THR A 3 18.19 -2.29 -8.70
C THR A 3 19.36 -2.86 -7.90
N SER A 4 19.11 -3.26 -6.64
CA SER A 4 20.11 -3.92 -5.82
C SER A 4 20.62 -5.13 -6.58
N ALA A 5 21.88 -5.07 -7.00
CA ALA A 5 22.52 -6.11 -7.80
C ALA A 5 22.44 -7.46 -7.07
N PRO A 6 22.25 -8.59 -7.79
CA PRO A 6 22.22 -9.89 -7.16
C PRO A 6 23.49 -10.10 -6.31
N PRO A 7 23.36 -10.59 -5.07
CA PRO A 7 24.47 -10.69 -4.13
C PRO A 7 25.59 -11.56 -4.72
N LYS A 8 26.81 -10.99 -4.77
CA LYS A 8 27.95 -11.54 -5.52
C LYS A 8 28.60 -12.73 -4.80
N ASN A 9 28.21 -13.02 -3.55
CA ASN A 9 28.84 -14.03 -2.71
C ASN A 9 27.92 -14.49 -1.55
N ARG A 10 28.18 -15.70 -1.03
CA ARG A 10 27.38 -16.38 0.03
C ARG A 10 27.16 -15.52 1.28
N PHE A 11 28.13 -14.67 1.63
CA PHE A 11 28.05 -13.78 2.79
C PHE A 11 27.01 -12.67 2.59
N GLU A 12 27.01 -12.01 1.42
CA GLU A 12 26.03 -10.96 1.09
C GLU A 12 24.61 -11.53 1.05
N ARG A 13 24.44 -12.73 0.48
CA ARG A 13 23.17 -13.46 0.49
C ARG A 13 22.66 -13.66 1.91
N ARG A 14 23.48 -14.23 2.79
CA ARG A 14 23.10 -14.48 4.18
C ARG A 14 22.79 -13.19 4.93
N ARG A 15 23.54 -12.11 4.65
CA ARG A 15 23.26 -10.77 5.20
C ARG A 15 21.88 -10.26 4.74
N ALA A 16 21.55 -10.39 3.46
CA ALA A 16 20.25 -9.99 2.94
C ALA A 16 19.09 -10.85 3.52
N GLU A 17 19.29 -12.17 3.60
CA GLU A 17 18.33 -13.13 4.18
C GLU A 17 18.03 -12.79 5.66
N THR A 18 19.05 -12.53 6.48
CA THR A 18 18.89 -12.09 7.88
C THR A 18 18.16 -10.75 7.99
N ARG A 19 18.52 -9.77 7.15
CA ARG A 19 17.84 -8.47 7.15
C ARG A 19 16.35 -8.64 6.84
N GLN A 20 16.01 -9.43 5.83
CA GLN A 20 14.61 -9.70 5.47
C GLN A 20 13.87 -10.48 6.56
N ALA A 21 14.53 -11.41 7.26
CA ALA A 21 13.92 -12.13 8.38
C ALA A 21 13.50 -11.17 9.51
N LEU A 22 14.35 -10.20 9.86
CA LEU A 22 14.03 -9.15 10.82
C LEU A 22 12.84 -8.28 10.35
N VAL A 23 12.84 -7.86 9.08
CA VAL A 23 11.73 -7.09 8.49
C VAL A 23 10.42 -7.86 8.55
N ARG A 24 10.42 -9.14 8.16
CA ARG A 24 9.21 -9.99 8.24
C ARG A 24 8.71 -10.16 9.66
N ALA A 25 9.59 -10.37 10.63
CA ALA A 25 9.20 -10.45 12.04
C ALA A 25 8.56 -9.14 12.54
N ALA A 26 9.12 -7.99 12.15
CA ALA A 26 8.55 -6.68 12.47
C ALA A 26 7.18 -6.45 11.79
N ARG A 27 7.02 -6.87 10.52
CA ARG A 27 5.73 -6.82 9.80
C ARG A 27 4.65 -7.64 10.50
N GLN A 28 4.99 -8.85 10.93
CA GLN A 28 4.07 -9.71 11.67
C GLN A 28 3.64 -9.05 12.99
N ILE A 29 4.58 -8.49 13.75
CA ILE A 29 4.27 -7.74 14.98
C ILE A 29 3.33 -6.56 14.70
N LEU A 30 3.63 -5.76 13.67
CA LEU A 30 2.78 -4.64 13.27
C LEU A 30 1.36 -5.09 12.91
N ALA A 31 1.25 -6.20 12.18
CA ALA A 31 -0.05 -6.75 11.81
C ALA A 31 -0.81 -7.26 13.04
N GLU A 32 -0.17 -8.06 13.91
CA GLU A 32 -0.81 -8.71 15.05
C GLU A 32 -1.25 -7.71 16.13
N THR A 33 -0.37 -6.77 16.51
CA THR A 33 -0.58 -5.91 17.69
C THR A 33 -0.43 -4.42 17.41
N GLY A 34 0.18 -4.04 16.28
CA GLY A 34 0.54 -2.64 15.98
C GLY A 34 1.66 -2.06 16.86
N ASP A 35 2.20 -2.87 17.78
CA ASP A 35 3.10 -2.43 18.84
C ASP A 35 4.57 -2.34 18.38
N THR A 36 5.13 -1.15 18.41
CA THR A 36 6.55 -0.90 18.10
C THR A 36 7.44 -0.86 19.35
N SER A 37 6.87 -1.03 20.54
CA SER A 37 7.57 -1.04 21.83
C SER A 37 8.24 -2.38 22.14
N VAL A 38 7.92 -3.45 21.40
CA VAL A 38 8.51 -4.81 21.51
C VAL A 38 10.04 -4.76 21.61
N SER A 39 10.62 -5.61 22.47
CA SER A 39 12.06 -5.65 22.71
C SER A 39 12.82 -6.18 21.48
N ILE A 40 14.07 -5.73 21.29
CA ILE A 40 14.95 -6.24 20.23
C ILE A 40 15.15 -7.77 20.37
N GLN A 41 15.20 -8.25 21.61
CA GLN A 41 15.31 -9.68 21.89
C GLN A 41 14.12 -10.47 21.34
N ALA A 42 12.88 -10.03 21.64
CA ALA A 42 11.69 -10.70 21.13
C ALA A 42 11.58 -10.64 19.60
N ILE A 43 12.05 -9.55 18.98
CA ILE A 43 12.12 -9.43 17.51
C ILE A 43 13.12 -10.42 16.93
N ALA A 44 14.33 -10.52 17.50
CA ALA A 44 15.38 -11.43 17.04
C ALA A 44 14.98 -12.90 17.21
N GLU A 45 14.33 -13.24 18.33
CA GLU A 45 13.75 -14.57 18.58
C GLU A 45 12.68 -14.91 17.53
N ARG A 46 11.75 -13.98 17.24
CA ARG A 46 10.72 -14.20 16.21
C ARG A 46 11.32 -14.32 14.79
N ALA A 47 12.41 -13.62 14.51
CA ALA A 47 13.11 -13.70 13.24
C ALA A 47 14.01 -14.95 13.11
N ASP A 48 14.16 -15.75 14.17
CA ASP A 48 15.11 -16.87 14.25
C ASP A 48 16.56 -16.47 13.92
N VAL A 49 16.99 -15.34 14.51
CA VAL A 49 18.36 -14.81 14.33
C VAL A 49 19.00 -14.49 15.68
N GLY A 50 20.32 -14.55 15.75
CA GLY A 50 21.03 -14.16 16.97
C GLY A 50 20.87 -12.67 17.28
N PHE A 51 20.73 -12.31 18.57
CA PHE A 51 20.51 -10.93 19.05
C PHE A 51 21.46 -9.90 18.42
N GLY A 52 22.76 -10.20 18.34
CA GLY A 52 23.76 -9.31 17.73
C GLY A 52 23.55 -9.04 16.24
N SER A 53 22.77 -9.87 15.54
CA SER A 53 22.43 -9.66 14.13
C SER A 53 21.61 -8.39 13.94
N PHE A 54 20.77 -8.01 14.91
CA PHE A 54 19.97 -6.78 14.82
C PHE A 54 20.85 -5.56 14.52
N TYR A 55 21.87 -5.34 15.36
CA TYR A 55 22.77 -4.18 15.24
C TYR A 55 23.69 -4.23 14.01
N ASN A 56 23.79 -5.38 13.32
CA ASN A 56 24.49 -5.48 12.04
C ASN A 56 23.66 -4.98 10.84
N HIS A 57 22.35 -4.78 11.04
CA HIS A 57 21.38 -4.49 10.00
C HIS A 57 20.57 -3.22 10.22
N PHE A 58 20.31 -2.85 11.48
CA PHE A 58 19.50 -1.70 11.85
C PHE A 58 20.15 -0.95 13.02
N GLU A 59 20.16 0.37 12.94
CA GLU A 59 20.65 1.29 13.96
C GLU A 59 19.62 1.45 15.09
N SER A 60 18.33 1.27 14.80
CA SER A 60 17.25 1.42 15.78
C SER A 60 16.02 0.56 15.47
N LYS A 61 15.16 0.37 16.49
CA LYS A 61 13.84 -0.26 16.28
C LYS A 61 12.96 0.56 15.33
N THR A 62 13.05 1.88 15.40
CA THR A 62 12.32 2.79 14.51
C THR A 62 12.67 2.50 13.06
N GLU A 63 13.97 2.43 12.73
CA GLU A 63 14.43 2.10 11.39
C GLU A 63 13.90 0.72 10.90
N LEU A 64 13.91 -0.29 11.79
CA LEU A 64 13.35 -1.60 11.45
C LEU A 64 11.84 -1.53 11.16
N PHE A 65 11.07 -0.85 12.01
CA PHE A 65 9.62 -0.76 11.84
C PHE A 65 9.25 0.11 10.62
N ASP A 66 9.98 1.18 10.34
CA ASP A 66 9.79 1.97 9.13
C ASP A 66 10.08 1.11 7.88
N ALA A 67 11.18 0.35 7.90
CA ALA A 67 11.47 -0.60 6.82
C ALA A 67 10.38 -1.68 6.67
N ALA A 68 9.78 -2.14 7.76
CA ALA A 68 8.67 -3.08 7.76
C ALA A 68 7.38 -2.48 7.17
N VAL A 69 7.06 -1.23 7.50
CA VAL A 69 5.92 -0.53 6.90
C VAL A 69 6.16 -0.30 5.41
N THR A 70 7.33 0.18 5.02
CA THR A 70 7.69 0.36 3.60
C THR A 70 7.58 -0.96 2.82
N ASP A 71 8.09 -2.07 3.37
CA ASP A 71 8.02 -3.39 2.74
C ASP A 71 6.56 -3.87 2.59
N ALA A 72 5.71 -3.60 3.58
CA ALA A 72 4.28 -3.89 3.48
C ALA A 72 3.56 -3.02 2.42
N LEU A 73 3.83 -1.71 2.39
CA LEU A 73 3.22 -0.80 1.42
C LEU A 73 3.70 -1.09 -0.01
N GLU A 74 4.93 -1.59 -0.15
CA GLU A 74 5.48 -2.04 -1.43
C GLU A 74 4.79 -3.33 -1.91
N GLU A 75 4.60 -4.32 -1.03
CA GLU A 75 3.80 -5.51 -1.33
C GLU A 75 2.36 -5.14 -1.72
N PHE A 76 1.75 -4.20 -1.01
CA PHE A 76 0.43 -3.68 -1.36
C PHE A 76 0.41 -3.08 -2.77
N GLY A 77 1.37 -2.20 -3.07
CA GLY A 77 1.51 -1.61 -4.40
C GLY A 77 1.69 -2.67 -5.49
N GLN A 78 2.51 -3.69 -5.25
CA GLN A 78 2.74 -4.79 -6.20
C GLN A 78 1.48 -5.62 -6.45
N VAL A 79 0.69 -5.90 -5.40
CA VAL A 79 -0.59 -6.59 -5.56
C VAL A 79 -1.54 -5.76 -6.43
N ILE A 80 -1.59 -4.43 -6.25
CA ILE A 80 -2.41 -3.57 -7.11
C ILE A 80 -1.87 -3.56 -8.55
N ASP A 81 -0.57 -3.30 -8.74
CA ASP A 81 0.09 -3.23 -10.05
C ASP A 81 -0.21 -4.48 -10.90
N ALA A 82 -0.07 -5.67 -10.31
CA ALA A 82 -0.31 -6.94 -10.99
C ALA A 82 -1.78 -7.14 -11.42
N ARG A 83 -2.73 -6.41 -10.82
CA ARG A 83 -4.16 -6.52 -11.11
C ARG A 83 -4.69 -5.47 -12.05
N VAL A 84 -3.97 -4.36 -12.18
CA VAL A 84 -4.32 -3.24 -13.06
C VAL A 84 -3.46 -3.22 -14.33
N GLU A 85 -2.63 -4.23 -14.54
CA GLU A 85 -1.86 -4.39 -15.77
C GLU A 85 -2.80 -4.36 -17.00
N GLY A 86 -2.51 -3.47 -17.94
CA GLY A 86 -3.32 -3.27 -19.14
C GLY A 86 -4.46 -2.25 -19.01
N ILE A 87 -4.67 -1.63 -17.84
CA ILE A 87 -5.58 -0.50 -17.69
C ILE A 87 -4.83 0.80 -18.02
N ASP A 88 -5.24 1.46 -19.10
CA ASP A 88 -4.62 2.71 -19.56
C ASP A 88 -5.35 3.99 -19.06
N ASP A 89 -6.65 3.90 -18.74
CA ASP A 89 -7.44 5.05 -18.26
C ASP A 89 -7.09 5.38 -16.79
N PRO A 90 -6.53 6.56 -16.48
CA PRO A 90 -6.21 6.95 -15.10
C PRO A 90 -7.43 6.92 -14.17
N ALA A 91 -8.63 7.21 -14.67
CA ALA A 91 -9.84 7.14 -13.85
C ALA A 91 -10.18 5.69 -13.47
N GLU A 92 -9.94 4.76 -14.38
CA GLU A 92 -10.15 3.33 -14.16
C GLU A 92 -9.09 2.75 -13.20
N LEU A 93 -7.84 3.23 -13.27
CA LEU A 93 -6.81 2.89 -12.27
C LEU A 93 -7.22 3.29 -10.84
N VAL A 94 -7.76 4.51 -10.67
CA VAL A 94 -8.28 4.96 -9.36
C VAL A 94 -9.43 4.06 -8.90
N ALA A 95 -10.42 3.81 -9.77
CA ALA A 95 -11.55 2.95 -9.44
C ALA A 95 -11.12 1.53 -9.07
N ALA A 96 -10.20 0.95 -9.85
CA ALA A 96 -9.68 -0.38 -9.62
C ALA A 96 -8.90 -0.47 -8.31
N GLY A 97 -8.06 0.52 -8.01
CA GLY A 97 -7.32 0.60 -6.75
C GLY A 97 -8.23 0.52 -5.52
N PHE A 98 -9.33 1.27 -5.50
CA PHE A 98 -10.30 1.22 -4.39
C PHE A 98 -10.94 -0.16 -4.23
N ARG A 99 -11.46 -0.73 -5.34
CA ARG A 99 -12.19 -2.00 -5.29
C ARG A 99 -11.27 -3.18 -4.96
N LEU A 100 -10.05 -3.20 -5.50
CA LEU A 100 -9.04 -4.18 -5.12
C LEU A 100 -8.68 -4.05 -3.64
N THR A 101 -8.52 -2.83 -3.12
CA THR A 101 -8.25 -2.60 -1.70
C THR A 101 -9.36 -3.16 -0.81
N ALA A 102 -10.63 -2.98 -1.18
CA ALA A 102 -11.75 -3.54 -0.43
C ALA A 102 -11.74 -5.08 -0.40
N ARG A 103 -11.42 -5.72 -1.54
CA ARG A 103 -11.29 -7.19 -1.66
C ARG A 103 -10.08 -7.75 -0.90
N MET A 104 -9.07 -6.92 -0.66
CA MET A 104 -7.92 -7.30 0.15
C MET A 104 -8.23 -7.41 1.64
N ALA A 105 -9.37 -6.89 2.11
CA ALA A 105 -9.79 -7.05 3.50
C ALA A 105 -9.95 -8.53 3.90
N ASP A 106 -10.43 -9.34 2.96
CA ASP A 106 -10.68 -10.75 3.21
C ASP A 106 -9.45 -11.62 2.88
N SER A 107 -8.67 -11.25 1.86
CA SER A 107 -7.52 -12.05 1.40
C SER A 107 -6.20 -11.70 2.09
N HIS A 108 -6.00 -10.45 2.52
CA HIS A 108 -4.75 -9.93 3.09
C HIS A 108 -5.02 -9.03 4.33
N PRO A 109 -5.72 -9.53 5.37
CA PRO A 109 -6.13 -8.71 6.52
C PRO A 109 -4.95 -8.13 7.32
N GLU A 110 -3.78 -8.79 7.30
CA GLU A 110 -2.56 -8.29 7.95
C GLU A 110 -2.06 -7.00 7.31
N LEU A 111 -2.09 -6.96 5.98
CA LEU A 111 -1.64 -5.82 5.20
C LEU A 111 -2.56 -4.61 5.40
N LEU A 112 -3.87 -4.84 5.46
CA LEU A 112 -4.85 -3.77 5.72
C LEU A 112 -4.76 -3.23 7.15
N ARG A 113 -4.41 -4.05 8.14
CA ARG A 113 -4.14 -3.57 9.51
C ARG A 113 -2.96 -2.61 9.53
N ILE A 114 -1.87 -2.95 8.85
CA ILE A 114 -0.70 -2.06 8.72
C ILE A 114 -1.10 -0.78 7.99
N LEU A 115 -1.85 -0.88 6.90
CA LEU A 115 -2.29 0.27 6.13
C LEU A 115 -3.21 1.20 6.94
N ARG A 116 -4.15 0.65 7.72
CA ARG A 116 -5.00 1.40 8.67
C ARG A 116 -4.16 2.20 9.67
N ASP A 117 -3.19 1.56 10.30
CA ASP A 117 -2.47 2.14 11.44
C ASP A 117 -1.31 3.05 11.01
N ARG A 118 -0.72 2.80 9.84
CA ARG A 118 0.53 3.44 9.40
C ARG A 118 0.42 4.16 8.06
N GLY A 119 -0.61 3.88 7.26
CA GLY A 119 -0.75 4.41 5.91
C GLY A 119 -0.78 5.93 5.86
N LEU A 120 -1.46 6.58 6.82
CA LEU A 120 -1.57 8.05 6.85
C LEU A 120 -0.19 8.72 6.97
N ALA A 121 0.68 8.17 7.79
CA ALA A 121 2.05 8.68 7.98
C ALA A 121 2.93 8.49 6.74
N HIS A 122 2.52 7.64 5.78
CA HIS A 122 3.28 7.28 4.59
C HIS A 122 2.64 7.73 3.28
N ILE A 123 1.54 8.50 3.31
CA ILE A 123 0.86 9.00 2.10
C ILE A 123 1.81 9.79 1.18
N HIS A 124 2.83 10.44 1.75
CA HIS A 124 3.80 11.25 1.02
C HIS A 124 5.20 10.62 0.99
N SER A 125 5.30 9.30 1.21
CA SER A 125 6.57 8.59 1.10
C SER A 125 7.02 8.48 -0.36
N ASP A 126 8.34 8.50 -0.59
CA ASP A 126 8.96 8.20 -1.89
C ASP A 126 8.97 6.69 -2.22
N SER A 127 8.23 5.88 -1.47
CA SER A 127 8.18 4.41 -1.58
C SER A 127 6.76 3.87 -1.40
N GLY A 128 6.52 2.61 -1.79
CA GLY A 128 5.21 1.97 -1.65
C GLY A 128 4.18 2.49 -2.64
N LEU A 129 2.93 2.62 -2.20
CA LEU A 129 1.81 2.98 -3.08
C LEU A 129 1.84 4.44 -3.59
N ALA A 130 2.36 5.36 -2.77
CA ALA A 130 2.25 6.80 -3.03
C ALA A 130 2.87 7.25 -4.37
N PRO A 131 4.11 6.83 -4.74
CA PRO A 131 4.69 7.21 -6.03
C PRO A 131 3.90 6.70 -7.24
N ARG A 132 3.25 5.53 -7.13
CA ARG A 132 2.43 4.94 -8.20
C ARG A 132 1.17 5.79 -8.43
N ALA A 133 0.44 6.06 -7.34
CA ALA A 133 -0.75 6.90 -7.39
C ALA A 133 -0.43 8.33 -7.84
N LEU A 134 0.71 8.89 -7.41
CA LEU A 134 1.14 10.22 -7.86
C LEU A 134 1.40 10.26 -9.37
N ARG A 135 2.14 9.27 -9.89
CA ARG A 135 2.39 9.12 -11.34
C ARG A 135 1.07 9.05 -12.11
N ASP A 136 0.11 8.24 -11.66
CA ASP A 136 -1.16 8.05 -12.38
C ASP A 136 -2.03 9.31 -12.34
N LEU A 137 -1.98 10.07 -11.22
CA LEU A 137 -2.61 11.38 -11.12
C LEU A 137 -1.96 12.41 -12.05
N GLU A 138 -0.62 12.42 -12.16
CA GLU A 138 0.10 13.30 -13.09
C GLU A 138 -0.28 12.99 -14.55
N ILE A 139 -0.36 11.71 -14.92
CA ILE A 139 -0.82 11.28 -16.26
C ILE A 139 -2.27 11.73 -16.50
N GLY A 140 -3.15 11.54 -15.54
CA GLY A 140 -4.55 11.95 -15.66
C GLY A 140 -4.73 13.47 -15.78
N ILE A 141 -3.93 14.27 -15.06
CA ILE A 141 -3.94 15.72 -15.20
C ILE A 141 -3.36 16.14 -16.56
N ALA A 142 -2.22 15.58 -16.96
CA ALA A 142 -1.56 15.93 -18.22
C ALA A 142 -2.38 15.57 -19.47
N SER A 143 -3.16 14.49 -19.41
CA SER A 143 -4.08 14.08 -20.48
C SER A 143 -5.41 14.84 -20.49
N GLY A 144 -5.68 15.66 -19.47
CA GLY A 144 -6.98 16.33 -19.29
C GLY A 144 -8.09 15.40 -18.79
N ARG A 145 -7.78 14.15 -18.43
CA ARG A 145 -8.71 13.21 -17.80
C ARG A 145 -9.19 13.71 -16.44
N PHE A 146 -8.30 14.37 -15.70
CA PHE A 146 -8.59 15.05 -14.44
C PHE A 146 -8.43 16.57 -14.60
N THR A 147 -9.33 17.34 -13.98
CA THR A 147 -9.28 18.82 -14.02
C THR A 147 -8.84 19.41 -12.68
N CYS A 148 -8.30 18.60 -11.78
CA CYS A 148 -7.76 19.07 -10.50
C CYS A 148 -6.39 19.73 -10.69
N GLY A 149 -6.05 20.68 -9.82
CA GLY A 149 -4.88 21.53 -10.03
C GLY A 149 -3.54 20.86 -9.74
N ASN A 150 -3.38 20.23 -8.57
CA ASN A 150 -2.09 19.74 -8.08
C ASN A 150 -2.17 18.24 -7.74
N ALA A 151 -1.28 17.44 -8.32
CA ALA A 151 -1.23 15.99 -8.14
C ALA A 151 -0.97 15.56 -6.69
N ALA A 152 -0.14 16.29 -5.93
CA ALA A 152 0.12 15.98 -4.52
C ALA A 152 -1.10 16.27 -3.62
N THR A 153 -1.86 17.32 -3.92
CA THR A 153 -3.15 17.59 -3.23
C THR A 153 -4.18 16.51 -3.58
N ALA A 154 -4.26 16.13 -4.86
CA ALA A 154 -5.12 15.04 -5.31
C ALA A 154 -4.74 13.71 -4.64
N LEU A 155 -3.44 13.41 -4.51
CA LEU A 155 -2.92 12.23 -3.82
C LEU A 155 -3.35 12.21 -2.35
N SER A 156 -3.32 13.36 -1.68
CA SER A 156 -3.74 13.45 -0.28
C SER A 156 -5.22 13.12 -0.10
N ALA A 157 -6.07 13.57 -1.03
CA ALA A 157 -7.50 13.29 -0.99
C ALA A 157 -7.84 11.85 -1.39
N LEU A 158 -7.18 11.32 -2.44
CA LEU A 158 -7.28 9.93 -2.87
C LEU A 158 -6.81 8.97 -1.77
N GLY A 159 -5.59 9.18 -1.26
CA GLY A 159 -4.99 8.37 -0.20
C GLY A 159 -5.79 8.42 1.09
N GLY A 160 -6.24 9.60 1.52
CA GLY A 160 -7.10 9.74 2.70
C GLY A 160 -8.41 8.95 2.57
N THR A 161 -9.03 8.98 1.40
CA THR A 161 -10.28 8.24 1.16
C THR A 161 -10.04 6.74 1.07
N LEU A 162 -8.92 6.30 0.47
CA LEU A 162 -8.53 4.89 0.44
C LEU A 162 -8.28 4.35 1.86
N LEU A 163 -7.61 5.12 2.72
CA LEU A 163 -7.42 4.74 4.12
C LEU A 163 -8.74 4.73 4.90
N SER A 164 -9.65 5.66 4.59
CA SER A 164 -11.01 5.65 5.14
C SER A 164 -11.78 4.40 4.73
N LEU A 165 -11.66 3.96 3.48
CA LEU A 165 -12.21 2.68 3.01
C LEU A 165 -11.66 1.49 3.81
N VAL A 166 -10.33 1.45 4.03
CA VAL A 166 -9.70 0.39 4.84
C VAL A 166 -10.25 0.39 6.26
N ALA A 167 -10.34 1.55 6.90
CA ALA A 167 -10.93 1.68 8.24
C ALA A 167 -12.40 1.24 8.26
N LEU A 168 -13.19 1.61 7.24
CA LEU A 168 -14.58 1.21 7.09
C LEU A 168 -14.73 -0.30 6.93
N ARG A 169 -13.93 -0.94 6.07
CA ARG A 169 -13.94 -2.40 5.85
C ARG A 169 -13.64 -3.17 7.12
N LEU A 170 -12.69 -2.69 7.93
CA LEU A 170 -12.33 -3.34 9.19
C LEU A 170 -13.36 -3.09 10.30
N ALA A 171 -13.99 -1.91 10.34
CA ALA A 171 -14.98 -1.55 11.36
C ALA A 171 -16.39 -2.11 11.06
N ARG A 172 -16.72 -2.29 9.78
CA ARG A 172 -18.05 -2.68 9.28
C ARG A 172 -17.93 -3.79 8.23
N PRO A 173 -17.50 -5.01 8.64
CA PRO A 173 -17.34 -6.13 7.72
C PRO A 173 -18.68 -6.62 7.13
N ASP A 174 -19.81 -6.23 7.74
CA ASP A 174 -21.18 -6.52 7.30
C ASP A 174 -21.59 -5.76 6.02
N LEU A 175 -20.91 -4.66 5.71
CA LEU A 175 -21.18 -3.89 4.51
C LEU A 175 -20.61 -4.56 3.27
N ASP A 176 -21.29 -4.38 2.14
CA ASP A 176 -20.76 -4.72 0.83
C ASP A 176 -19.52 -3.86 0.55
N GLY A 177 -18.35 -4.51 0.56
CA GLY A 177 -17.07 -3.84 0.36
C GLY A 177 -16.86 -3.35 -1.07
N ASP A 178 -17.41 -4.06 -2.06
CA ASP A 178 -17.30 -3.69 -3.47
C ASP A 178 -18.16 -2.45 -3.76
N GLU A 179 -19.38 -2.38 -3.21
CA GLU A 179 -20.24 -1.20 -3.34
C GLU A 179 -19.64 0.00 -2.59
N ALA A 180 -19.19 -0.18 -1.34
CA ALA A 180 -18.57 0.90 -0.57
C ALA A 180 -17.30 1.45 -1.25
N ALA A 181 -16.49 0.58 -1.87
CA ALA A 181 -15.33 0.99 -2.65
C ALA A 181 -15.73 1.76 -3.91
N SER A 182 -16.76 1.31 -4.62
CA SER A 182 -17.27 1.95 -5.83
C SER A 182 -17.82 3.34 -5.54
N ASP A 183 -18.58 3.49 -4.44
CA ASP A 183 -19.13 4.78 -4.01
C ASP A 183 -18.03 5.78 -3.62
N LEU A 184 -17.04 5.33 -2.84
CA LEU A 184 -15.92 6.19 -2.44
C LEU A 184 -15.03 6.57 -3.63
N ALA A 185 -14.79 5.64 -4.56
CA ALA A 185 -14.09 5.94 -5.80
C ALA A 185 -14.89 6.93 -6.68
N GLU A 186 -16.22 6.81 -6.76
CA GLU A 186 -17.07 7.76 -7.51
C GLU A 186 -16.96 9.17 -6.90
N MET A 187 -16.95 9.29 -5.56
CA MET A 187 -16.74 10.57 -4.89
C MET A 187 -15.37 11.18 -5.21
N VAL A 188 -14.30 10.37 -5.19
CA VAL A 188 -12.94 10.82 -5.52
C VAL A 188 -12.84 11.24 -6.98
N LEU A 189 -13.34 10.44 -7.92
CA LEU A 189 -13.31 10.76 -9.35
C LEU A 189 -14.05 12.07 -9.68
N ARG A 190 -15.21 12.30 -9.04
CA ARG A 190 -15.93 13.59 -9.17
C ARG A 190 -15.11 14.76 -8.63
N MET A 191 -14.45 14.58 -7.49
CA MET A 191 -13.53 15.58 -6.93
C MET A 191 -12.30 15.82 -7.83
N LEU A 192 -11.85 14.81 -8.57
CA LEU A 192 -10.79 14.94 -9.58
C LEU A 192 -11.27 15.59 -10.89
N GLY A 193 -12.57 15.82 -11.06
CA GLY A 193 -13.14 16.58 -12.17
C GLY A 193 -14.02 15.80 -13.14
N LEU A 194 -14.26 14.50 -12.91
CA LEU A 194 -15.14 13.71 -13.79
C LEU A 194 -16.62 14.11 -13.61
N ALA A 195 -17.38 14.03 -14.70
CA ALA A 195 -18.83 14.15 -14.64
C ALA A 195 -19.44 13.01 -13.82
N ALA A 196 -20.55 13.26 -13.12
CA ALA A 196 -21.14 12.29 -12.20
C ALA A 196 -21.53 10.96 -12.87
N ASP A 197 -22.16 11.03 -14.04
CA ASP A 197 -22.58 9.82 -14.79
C ASP A 197 -21.37 9.02 -15.29
N GLU A 198 -20.31 9.71 -15.70
CA GLU A 198 -19.07 9.08 -16.15
C GLU A 198 -18.31 8.44 -14.98
N ALA A 199 -18.15 9.14 -13.86
CA ALA A 199 -17.52 8.61 -12.66
C ALA A 199 -18.22 7.32 -12.19
N ARG A 200 -19.57 7.32 -12.20
CA ARG A 200 -20.38 6.15 -11.85
C ARG A 200 -20.20 4.99 -12.82
N GLU A 201 -20.08 5.26 -14.11
CA GLU A 201 -19.84 4.23 -15.12
C GLU A 201 -18.46 3.60 -14.91
N VAL A 202 -17.41 4.42 -14.80
CA VAL A 202 -16.02 3.97 -14.61
C VAL A 202 -15.88 3.12 -13.35
N THR A 203 -16.47 3.50 -12.22
CA THR A 203 -16.33 2.74 -10.96
C THR A 203 -16.98 1.36 -11.01
N ARG A 204 -17.90 1.15 -11.95
CA ARG A 204 -18.67 -0.10 -12.09
C ARG A 204 -18.21 -0.98 -13.25
N ARG A 205 -17.19 -0.57 -14.01
CA ARG A 205 -16.55 -1.42 -15.02
C ARG A 205 -16.06 -2.73 -14.39
N PRO A 206 -16.08 -3.86 -15.12
CA PRO A 206 -15.53 -5.10 -14.61
C PRO A 206 -14.06 -4.89 -14.25
N LEU A 207 -13.66 -5.37 -13.07
CA LEU A 207 -12.24 -5.51 -12.80
C LEU A 207 -11.70 -6.61 -13.73
N PRO A 208 -10.47 -6.47 -14.25
CA PRO A 208 -9.85 -7.53 -15.03
C PRO A 208 -9.95 -8.86 -14.27
N ASP A 209 -10.58 -9.86 -14.90
CA ASP A 209 -10.56 -11.22 -14.38
C ASP A 209 -9.13 -11.73 -14.44
N LEU A 210 -8.69 -12.36 -13.35
CA LEU A 210 -7.40 -13.01 -13.30
C LEU A 210 -7.38 -14.23 -14.23
N ALA A 211 -6.35 -14.32 -15.06
CA ALA A 211 -5.78 -15.59 -15.48
C ALA A 211 -4.97 -16.21 -14.34
#